data_AF-A0A1V6CQG7-F1
#
_entry.id   AF-A0A1V6CQG7-F1
#
_cell.length_a   1.000
_cell.length_b   1.000
_cell.length_c   1.000
_cell.angle_alpha   90.00
_cell.angle_beta   90.00
_cell.angle_gamma   90.00
#
_symmetry.space_group_name_H-M   'P 1'
#
loop_
_entity.id
_entity.type
_entity.pdbx_description
1 polymer ?
#
loop_
_entity_poly.entity_id
_entity_poly.type
_entity_poly.pdbx_seq_one_letter_code
_entity_poly.pdbx_strand_id
1 'polypeptide(L)'
;MTDDTTYGQDPKSLANLLGIGVRKMARTETDRVTGELLGAMLDGSLSLEAEAADHTPAAAASPSPNVPRLGDRSLTSLLLDSATDLAVLVQIKDLSRVLASQPDSEAFRTAAMTIYYSAIAGAVLAHRERITRHSYRHLSGAFGKLAGKPWMPAQLAEHFVNAKAACDSLAD
;
A
#
# COMPACT_ATOMS: atom_id res chain seq x y z
N MET A 1 -20.86 56.31 -5.87
CA MET A 1 -19.68 55.62 -6.45
C MET A 1 -19.36 54.48 -5.52
N THR A 2 -20.02 53.33 -5.73
CA THR A 2 -19.52 52.16 -6.50
C THR A 2 -18.34 51.53 -5.76
N ASP A 3 -18.41 50.31 -5.19
CA ASP A 3 -19.18 49.15 -5.62
C ASP A 3 -19.60 48.21 -4.49
N ASP A 4 -20.68 47.51 -4.82
CA ASP A 4 -21.18 46.26 -4.27
C ASP A 4 -20.11 45.35 -3.67
N THR A 5 -20.25 45.07 -2.37
CA THR A 5 -19.79 43.80 -1.80
C THR A 5 -20.68 42.68 -2.36
N THR A 6 -20.32 42.14 -3.53
CA THR A 6 -21.11 41.12 -4.22
C THR A 6 -21.33 39.84 -3.41
N TYR A 7 -20.57 39.54 -2.35
CA TYR A 7 -20.92 38.49 -1.39
C TYR A 7 -20.37 38.84 0.00
N GLY A 8 -21.25 39.12 0.97
CA GLY A 8 -20.91 39.52 2.35
C GLY A 8 -20.17 38.45 3.16
N GLN A 9 -18.95 38.11 2.77
CA GLN A 9 -18.06 37.16 3.44
C GLN A 9 -16.84 37.93 3.95
N ASP A 10 -16.51 37.77 5.24
CA ASP A 10 -15.31 38.37 5.79
C ASP A 10 -14.03 37.73 5.19
N PRO A 11 -12.92 38.47 5.04
CA PRO A 11 -11.70 37.96 4.42
C PRO A 11 -11.11 36.68 5.04
N LYS A 12 -11.31 36.44 6.34
CA LYS A 12 -10.84 35.21 7.02
C LYS A 12 -11.70 34.01 6.66
N SER A 13 -13.01 34.19 6.48
CA SER A 13 -13.90 33.13 5.99
C SER A 13 -13.53 32.68 4.58
N LEU A 14 -13.17 33.61 3.69
CA LEU A 14 -12.65 33.30 2.36
C LEU A 14 -11.30 32.57 2.41
N ALA A 15 -10.36 33.04 3.24
CA ALA A 15 -9.07 32.37 3.42
C ALA A 15 -9.22 30.93 3.96
N ASN A 16 -10.14 30.71 4.90
CA ASN A 16 -10.47 29.38 5.41
C ASN A 16 -11.08 28.48 4.34
N LEU A 17 -12.04 28.99 3.56
CA LEU A 17 -12.68 28.23 2.48
C LEU A 17 -11.65 27.79 1.42
N LEU A 18 -10.79 28.73 1.00
CA LEU A 18 -9.69 28.46 0.06
C LEU A 18 -8.70 27.44 0.64
N GLY A 19 -8.32 27.58 1.92
CA GLY A 19 -7.44 26.65 2.60
C GLY A 19 -8.01 25.23 2.70
N ILE A 20 -9.33 25.09 2.91
CA ILE A 20 -10.01 23.79 2.88
C ILE A 20 -9.99 23.20 1.46
N GLY A 21 -10.25 24.01 0.44
CA GLY A 21 -10.20 23.61 -0.97
C GLY A 21 -8.83 23.06 -1.37
N VAL A 22 -7.75 23.80 -1.07
CA VAL A 22 -6.37 23.39 -1.38
C VAL A 22 -6.01 22.07 -0.69
N ARG A 23 -6.35 21.91 0.60
CA ARG A 23 -6.09 20.65 1.33
C ARG A 23 -6.88 19.48 0.75
N LYS A 24 -8.14 19.70 0.38
CA LYS A 24 -8.97 18.66 -0.24
C LYS A 24 -8.39 18.23 -1.58
N MET A 25 -7.99 19.18 -2.43
CA MET A 25 -7.36 18.89 -3.72
C MET A 25 -6.04 18.14 -3.56
N ALA A 26 -5.16 18.57 -2.66
CA ALA A 26 -3.91 17.89 -2.37
C ALA A 26 -4.12 16.44 -1.89
N ARG A 27 -5.16 16.21 -1.08
CA ARG A 27 -5.54 14.86 -0.63
C ARG A 27 -6.07 14.00 -1.78
N THR A 28 -6.96 14.54 -2.62
CA THR A 28 -7.48 13.84 -3.80
C THR A 28 -6.34 13.46 -4.74
N GLU A 29 -5.37 14.35 -4.94
CA GLU A 29 -4.20 14.08 -5.76
C GLU A 29 -3.31 12.99 -5.16
N THR A 30 -3.06 13.05 -3.85
CA THR A 30 -2.29 12.01 -3.14
C THR A 30 -2.98 10.64 -3.23
N ASP A 31 -4.30 10.62 -3.06
CA ASP A 31 -5.11 9.40 -3.19
C ASP A 31 -5.04 8.83 -4.62
N ARG A 32 -5.14 9.69 -5.66
CA ARG A 32 -4.98 9.29 -7.07
C ARG A 32 -3.60 8.67 -7.33
N VAL A 33 -2.54 9.37 -6.94
CA VAL A 33 -1.15 8.91 -7.13
C VAL A 33 -0.90 7.61 -6.38
N THR A 34 -1.45 7.46 -5.18
CA THR A 34 -1.34 6.21 -4.39
C THR A 34 -2.02 5.05 -5.11
N GLY A 35 -3.23 5.26 -5.66
CA GLY A 35 -3.95 4.24 -6.43
C GLY A 35 -3.19 3.81 -7.70
N GLU A 36 -2.62 4.77 -8.44
CA GLU A 36 -1.82 4.50 -9.64
C GLU A 36 -0.54 3.72 -9.32
N LEU A 37 0.20 4.14 -8.29
CA LEU A 37 1.41 3.43 -7.85
C LEU A 37 1.10 2.02 -7.36
N LEU A 38 0.03 1.86 -6.57
CA LEU A 38 -0.40 0.55 -6.10
C LEU A 38 -0.80 -0.36 -7.27
N GLY A 39 -1.57 0.15 -8.24
CA GLY A 39 -1.92 -0.59 -9.44
C GLY A 39 -0.68 -1.07 -10.21
N ALA A 40 0.27 -0.16 -10.45
CA ALA A 40 1.52 -0.52 -11.12
C ALA A 40 2.33 -1.59 -10.37
N MET A 41 2.44 -1.49 -9.04
CA MET A 41 3.13 -2.50 -8.23
C MET A 41 2.41 -3.86 -8.24
N LEU A 42 1.08 -3.86 -8.31
CA LEU A 42 0.25 -5.05 -8.31
C LEU A 42 0.26 -5.82 -9.64
N ASP A 43 0.31 -5.07 -10.74
CA ASP A 43 0.38 -5.60 -12.10
C ASP A 43 1.78 -6.09 -12.47
N GLY A 44 2.82 -5.54 -11.83
CA GLY A 44 4.19 -6.02 -11.98
C GLY A 44 4.34 -7.47 -11.51
N SER A 45 4.97 -8.31 -12.34
CA SER A 45 5.79 -9.41 -11.79
C SER A 45 6.89 -8.73 -11.00
N LEU A 46 7.17 -9.17 -9.77
CA LEU A 46 8.21 -8.60 -8.91
C LEU A 46 9.62 -8.91 -9.47
N SER A 47 9.91 -8.44 -10.68
CA SER A 47 11.23 -7.95 -11.04
C SER A 47 11.37 -6.58 -10.37
N LEU A 48 11.54 -6.59 -9.04
CA LEU A 48 12.33 -5.53 -8.41
C LEU A 48 13.75 -5.75 -8.92
N GLU A 49 14.03 -5.32 -10.14
CA GLU A 49 15.38 -4.95 -10.48
C GLU A 49 15.69 -3.81 -9.54
N ALA A 50 16.54 -4.11 -8.55
CA ALA A 50 17.48 -3.13 -8.09
C ALA A 50 18.27 -2.70 -9.33
N GLU A 51 17.70 -1.76 -10.09
CA GLU A 51 18.40 -0.97 -11.09
C GLU A 51 19.42 -0.14 -10.30
N ALA A 52 20.51 -0.80 -9.89
CA ALA A 52 21.78 -0.17 -9.89
C ALA A 52 22.05 0.17 -11.35
N ALA A 53 21.71 1.41 -11.72
CA ALA A 53 22.37 2.08 -12.82
C ALA A 53 23.86 2.08 -12.49
N ASP A 54 24.58 1.03 -12.87
CA ASP A 54 26.03 1.00 -12.88
C ASP A 54 26.49 0.70 -14.29
N HIS A 55 26.66 1.79 -15.02
CA HIS A 55 27.37 1.80 -16.29
C HIS A 55 28.85 1.57 -16.01
N THR A 56 29.36 0.33 -15.98
CA THR A 56 30.68 -0.07 -16.53
C THR A 56 31.03 -1.55 -16.30
N PRO A 57 31.89 -2.17 -17.14
CA PRO A 57 32.01 -3.61 -17.22
C PRO A 57 33.11 -4.18 -16.31
N ALA A 58 32.85 -5.42 -15.90
CA ALA A 58 33.80 -6.47 -15.54
C ALA A 58 34.44 -6.46 -14.14
N ALA A 59 34.39 -7.68 -13.58
CA ALA A 59 35.10 -8.22 -12.44
C ALA A 59 34.51 -7.94 -11.05
N ALA A 60 33.87 -9.00 -10.52
CA ALA A 60 33.65 -9.27 -9.10
C ALA A 60 32.70 -8.31 -8.35
N ALA A 61 31.41 -8.34 -8.70
CA ALA A 61 30.35 -7.90 -7.79
C ALA A 61 29.72 -9.12 -7.12
N SER A 62 29.81 -9.17 -5.79
CA SER A 62 29.22 -10.19 -4.93
C SER A 62 27.72 -10.36 -5.20
N PRO A 63 27.14 -11.57 -5.02
CA PRO A 63 25.71 -11.75 -5.19
C PRO A 63 24.96 -10.89 -4.18
N SER A 64 24.28 -9.86 -4.68
CA SER A 64 23.27 -9.10 -3.94
C SER A 64 22.34 -10.07 -3.21
N PRO A 65 21.87 -9.76 -1.98
CA PRO A 65 21.16 -10.72 -1.16
C PRO A 65 19.93 -11.22 -1.90
N ASN A 66 19.87 -12.55 -2.10
CA ASN A 66 18.77 -13.33 -2.67
C ASN A 66 17.41 -12.61 -2.59
N VAL A 67 17.05 -11.88 -3.64
CA VAL A 67 15.65 -11.51 -3.88
C VAL A 67 15.08 -12.67 -4.71
N PRO A 68 14.27 -13.57 -4.14
CA PRO A 68 13.68 -14.67 -4.88
C PRO A 68 12.84 -14.10 -6.02
N ARG A 69 13.14 -14.54 -7.26
CA ARG A 69 12.35 -14.19 -8.43
C ARG A 69 10.96 -14.79 -8.25
N LEU A 70 9.95 -13.94 -8.09
CA LEU A 70 8.57 -14.34 -7.82
C LEU A 70 7.84 -14.83 -9.10
N GLY A 71 8.50 -15.63 -9.94
CA GLY A 71 7.94 -16.25 -11.15
C GLY A 71 7.21 -15.30 -12.13
N ASP A 72 6.42 -15.88 -13.03
CA ASP A 72 5.65 -15.14 -14.05
C ASP A 72 4.27 -14.66 -13.54
N ARG A 73 3.99 -14.85 -12.25
CA ARG A 73 2.71 -14.48 -11.64
C ARG A 73 2.73 -13.02 -11.21
N SER A 74 1.62 -12.32 -11.44
CA SER A 74 1.44 -10.96 -10.90
C SER A 74 1.33 -11.00 -9.38
N LEU A 75 1.73 -9.91 -8.75
CA LEU A 75 1.67 -9.77 -7.29
C LEU A 75 0.22 -9.89 -6.78
N THR A 76 -0.74 -9.32 -7.50
CA THR A 76 -2.18 -9.51 -7.20
C THR A 76 -2.54 -10.99 -7.12
N SER A 77 -2.11 -11.78 -8.09
CA SER A 77 -2.44 -13.20 -8.12
C SER A 77 -1.83 -13.96 -6.94
N LEU A 78 -0.65 -13.59 -6.47
CA LEU A 78 0.00 -14.25 -5.33
C LEU A 78 -0.64 -13.83 -4.00
N LEU A 79 -1.02 -12.57 -3.86
CA LEU A 79 -1.63 -12.04 -2.64
C LEU A 79 -3.05 -12.56 -2.37
N LEU A 80 -3.81 -12.81 -3.44
CA LEU A 80 -5.22 -13.20 -3.36
C LEU A 80 -5.46 -14.70 -3.47
N ASP A 81 -4.47 -15.47 -3.90
CA ASP A 81 -4.59 -16.92 -4.06
C ASP A 81 -4.34 -17.65 -2.73
N SER A 82 -5.33 -18.42 -2.27
CA SER A 82 -5.23 -19.21 -1.05
C SER A 82 -4.21 -20.36 -1.13
N ALA A 83 -3.80 -20.76 -2.34
CA ALA A 83 -2.76 -21.76 -2.55
C ALA A 83 -1.34 -21.19 -2.46
N THR A 84 -1.18 -19.86 -2.36
CA THR A 84 0.14 -19.25 -2.21
C THR A 84 0.79 -19.68 -0.90
N ASP A 85 2.01 -20.22 -1.00
CA ASP A 85 2.79 -20.66 0.15
C ASP A 85 3.03 -19.52 1.15
N LEU A 86 2.94 -19.82 2.43
CA LEU A 86 3.26 -18.91 3.53
C LEU A 86 4.66 -18.30 3.37
N ALA A 87 5.65 -19.06 2.90
CA ALA A 87 7.00 -18.57 2.66
C ALA A 87 7.04 -17.46 1.60
N VAL A 88 6.23 -17.56 0.54
CA VAL A 88 6.11 -16.53 -0.50
C VAL A 88 5.45 -15.27 0.08
N LEU A 89 4.41 -15.42 0.90
CA LEU A 89 3.77 -14.30 1.58
C LEU A 89 4.74 -13.59 2.55
N VAL A 90 5.60 -14.33 3.24
CA VAL A 90 6.67 -13.75 4.08
C VAL A 90 7.64 -12.93 3.23
N GLN A 91 8.08 -13.44 2.08
CA GLN A 91 8.98 -12.74 1.16
C GLN A 91 8.36 -11.44 0.64
N ILE A 92 7.11 -11.48 0.17
CA ILE A 92 6.38 -10.29 -0.30
C ILE A 92 6.29 -9.24 0.81
N LYS A 93 5.91 -9.66 2.03
CA LYS A 93 5.83 -8.77 3.20
C LYS A 93 7.19 -8.12 3.47
N ASP A 94 8.27 -8.89 3.53
CA ASP A 94 9.58 -8.35 3.90
C ASP A 94 10.13 -7.41 2.83
N LEU A 95 9.92 -7.73 1.55
CA LEU A 95 10.28 -6.84 0.42
C LEU A 95 9.50 -5.51 0.48
N SER A 96 8.19 -5.59 0.70
CA SER A 96 7.33 -4.42 0.79
C SER A 96 7.69 -3.50 1.97
N ARG A 97 8.14 -4.10 3.08
CA ARG A 97 8.66 -3.35 4.22
C ARG A 97 9.95 -2.60 3.88
N VAL A 98 10.86 -3.23 3.13
CA VAL A 98 12.08 -2.57 2.66
C VAL A 98 11.73 -1.40 1.76
N LEU A 99 10.85 -1.60 0.78
CA LEU A 99 10.35 -0.52 -0.11
C LEU A 99 9.75 0.65 0.68
N ALA A 100 8.88 0.36 1.66
CA ALA A 100 8.26 1.40 2.46
C ALA A 100 9.25 2.21 3.33
N SER A 101 10.44 1.67 3.59
CA SER A 101 11.49 2.34 4.37
C SER A 101 12.38 3.27 3.54
N GLN A 102 12.29 3.21 2.21
CA GLN A 102 13.08 4.07 1.34
C GLN A 102 12.62 5.53 1.43
N PRO A 103 13.53 6.50 1.19
CA PRO A 103 13.21 7.93 1.18
C PRO A 103 12.45 8.30 -0.11
N ASP A 104 11.26 7.75 -0.27
CA ASP A 104 10.32 8.02 -1.37
C ASP A 104 9.15 8.90 -0.92
N SER A 105 8.27 9.23 -1.87
CA SER A 105 7.03 9.96 -1.61
C SER A 105 6.10 9.22 -0.62
N GLU A 106 5.26 9.99 0.09
CA GLU A 106 4.25 9.41 0.99
C GLU A 106 3.29 8.46 0.26
N ALA A 107 2.94 8.77 -0.98
CA ALA A 107 2.09 7.92 -1.82
C ALA A 107 2.77 6.57 -2.11
N PHE A 108 4.05 6.58 -2.47
CA PHE A 108 4.84 5.35 -2.70
C PHE A 108 4.93 4.50 -1.44
N ARG A 109 5.27 5.12 -0.30
CA ARG A 109 5.31 4.43 0.99
C ARG A 109 3.95 3.81 1.33
N THR A 110 2.86 4.52 1.07
CA THR A 110 1.50 4.04 1.32
C THR A 110 1.14 2.86 0.43
N ALA A 111 1.51 2.88 -0.86
CA ALA A 111 1.34 1.76 -1.77
C ALA A 111 2.14 0.52 -1.30
N ALA A 112 3.43 0.70 -0.98
CA ALA A 112 4.28 -0.38 -0.46
C ALA A 112 3.75 -0.97 0.85
N MET A 113 3.31 -0.13 1.80
CA MET A 113 2.70 -0.60 3.04
C MET A 113 1.36 -1.33 2.80
N THR A 114 0.62 -0.97 1.75
CA THR A 114 -0.60 -1.69 1.39
C THR A 114 -0.27 -3.13 0.99
N ILE A 115 0.76 -3.35 0.18
CA ILE A 115 1.23 -4.69 -0.20
C ILE A 115 1.72 -5.47 1.03
N TYR A 116 2.46 -4.81 1.94
CA TYR A 116 2.88 -5.40 3.22
C TYR A 116 1.68 -5.95 4.00
N TYR A 117 0.61 -5.16 4.14
CA TYR A 117 -0.59 -5.61 4.84
C TYR A 117 -1.37 -6.66 4.04
N SER A 118 -1.40 -6.60 2.70
CA SER A 118 -2.03 -7.61 1.86
C SER A 118 -1.39 -8.99 2.04
N ALA A 119 -0.06 -9.05 2.16
CA ALA A 119 0.65 -10.31 2.42
C ALA A 119 0.30 -10.89 3.80
N ILE A 120 0.18 -10.03 4.82
CA ILE A 120 -0.28 -10.46 6.15
C ILE A 120 -1.72 -10.95 6.10
N ALA A 121 -2.60 -10.25 5.38
CA ALA A 121 -3.99 -10.66 5.17
C ALA A 121 -4.08 -12.05 4.52
N GLY A 122 -3.28 -12.29 3.47
CA GLY A 122 -3.18 -13.61 2.83
C GLY A 122 -2.74 -14.70 3.80
N ALA A 123 -1.74 -14.43 4.65
CA ALA A 123 -1.25 -15.40 5.63
C ALA A 123 -2.32 -15.76 6.68
N VAL A 124 -3.07 -14.76 7.14
CA VAL A 124 -4.19 -14.96 8.07
C VAL A 124 -5.30 -15.78 7.42
N LEU A 125 -5.67 -15.46 6.18
CA LEU A 125 -6.80 -16.10 5.50
C LEU A 125 -6.52 -17.53 5.07
N ALA A 126 -5.37 -17.78 4.43
CA ALA A 126 -5.04 -19.08 3.86
C ALA A 126 -4.43 -20.03 4.90
N HIS A 127 -3.62 -19.50 5.82
CA HIS A 127 -2.79 -20.31 6.71
C HIS A 127 -3.16 -20.18 8.19
N ARG A 128 -4.05 -19.24 8.55
CA ARG A 128 -4.34 -18.84 9.95
C ARG A 128 -3.09 -18.41 10.72
N GLU A 129 -2.04 -18.03 10.00
CA GLU A 129 -0.74 -17.72 10.56
C GLU A 129 -0.51 -16.22 10.67
N ARG A 130 0.20 -15.83 11.73
CA ARG A 130 0.55 -14.44 11.97
C ARG A 130 2.03 -14.20 11.69
N ILE A 131 2.33 -13.71 10.49
CA ILE A 131 3.70 -13.43 10.02
C ILE A 131 4.27 -12.05 10.47
N THR A 132 3.69 -11.49 11.53
CA THR A 132 4.05 -10.19 12.12
C THR A 132 3.90 -10.20 13.64
N ARG A 133 4.45 -9.18 14.32
CA ARG A 133 4.33 -9.03 15.79
C ARG A 133 3.03 -8.36 16.23
N HIS A 134 2.28 -7.75 15.31
CA HIS A 134 1.02 -7.06 15.63
C HIS A 134 -0.08 -8.04 16.08
N SER A 135 -0.82 -7.74 17.15
CA SER A 135 -1.93 -8.60 17.58
C SER A 135 -3.03 -8.71 16.53
N TYR A 136 -3.85 -9.77 16.57
CA TYR A 136 -5.02 -9.89 15.67
C TYR A 136 -5.97 -8.70 15.82
N ARG A 137 -6.16 -8.18 17.03
CA ARG A 137 -6.92 -6.94 17.27
C ARG A 137 -6.34 -5.74 16.52
N HIS A 138 -5.01 -5.58 16.52
CA HIS A 138 -4.37 -4.51 15.76
C HIS A 138 -4.56 -4.71 14.24
N LEU A 139 -4.38 -5.96 13.76
CA LEU A 139 -4.54 -6.31 12.35
C LEU A 139 -5.97 -6.09 11.86
N SER A 140 -6.99 -6.50 12.61
CA SER A 140 -8.40 -6.21 12.33
C SER A 140 -8.64 -4.71 12.13
N GLY A 141 -8.14 -3.87 13.04
CA GLY A 141 -8.22 -2.42 12.91
C GLY A 141 -7.49 -1.86 11.69
N ALA A 142 -6.32 -2.40 11.35
CA ALA A 142 -5.55 -1.99 10.17
C ALA A 142 -6.26 -2.36 8.87
N PHE A 143 -6.73 -3.61 8.75
CA PHE A 143 -7.45 -4.10 7.57
C PHE A 143 -8.75 -3.34 7.34
N GLY A 144 -9.54 -3.07 8.39
CA GLY A 144 -10.74 -2.26 8.27
C GLY A 144 -10.46 -0.83 7.76
N LYS A 145 -9.36 -0.20 8.20
CA LYS A 145 -8.95 1.12 7.72
C LYS A 145 -8.50 1.11 6.27
N LEU A 146 -7.79 0.05 5.84
CA LEU A 146 -7.30 -0.09 4.47
C LEU A 146 -8.44 -0.39 3.49
N ALA A 147 -9.36 -1.29 3.85
CA ALA A 147 -10.53 -1.62 3.04
C ALA A 147 -11.39 -0.39 2.70
N GLY A 148 -11.46 0.58 3.61
CA GLY A 148 -12.23 1.82 3.42
C GLY A 148 -11.50 2.95 2.67
N LYS A 149 -10.30 2.72 2.12
CA LYS A 149 -9.56 3.75 1.40
C LYS A 149 -10.16 3.98 0.00
N PRO A 150 -10.35 5.24 -0.44
CA PRO A 150 -11.00 5.54 -1.71
C PRO A 150 -10.18 5.11 -2.94
N TRP A 151 -8.87 4.93 -2.78
CA TRP A 151 -7.95 4.47 -3.82
C TRP A 151 -7.70 2.95 -3.80
N MET A 152 -8.37 2.20 -2.90
CA MET A 152 -8.16 0.75 -2.76
C MET A 152 -8.81 -0.01 -3.93
N PRO A 153 -8.06 -0.88 -4.63
CA PRO A 153 -8.65 -1.79 -5.61
C PRO A 153 -9.70 -2.70 -4.96
N ALA A 154 -10.84 -2.92 -5.62
CA ALA A 154 -11.99 -3.62 -5.05
C ALA A 154 -11.64 -5.02 -4.50
N GLN A 155 -10.82 -5.78 -5.23
CA GLN A 155 -10.39 -7.13 -4.82
C GLN A 155 -9.55 -7.10 -3.52
N LEU A 156 -8.66 -6.12 -3.36
CA LEU A 156 -7.90 -5.96 -2.13
C LEU A 156 -8.76 -5.45 -0.98
N ALA A 157 -9.73 -4.58 -1.26
CA ALA A 157 -10.68 -4.13 -0.24
C ALA A 157 -11.46 -5.32 0.33
N GLU A 158 -11.98 -6.20 -0.53
CA GLU A 158 -12.65 -7.44 -0.13
C GLU A 158 -11.71 -8.37 0.66
N HIS A 159 -10.47 -8.54 0.18
CA HIS A 159 -9.44 -9.31 0.88
C HIS A 159 -9.21 -8.82 2.31
N PHE A 160 -9.13 -7.50 2.50
CA PHE A 160 -9.00 -6.90 3.83
C PHE A 160 -10.24 -7.04 4.69
N VAL A 161 -11.45 -6.94 4.12
CA VAL A 161 -12.70 -7.20 4.86
C VAL A 161 -12.73 -8.63 5.39
N ASN A 162 -12.36 -9.60 4.55
CA ASN A 162 -12.31 -11.01 4.93
C ASN A 162 -11.23 -11.25 6.00
N ALA A 163 -10.03 -10.68 5.82
CA ALA A 163 -8.94 -10.83 6.79
C ALA A 163 -9.27 -10.17 8.13
N LYS A 164 -10.02 -9.06 8.13
CA LYS A 164 -10.56 -8.44 9.34
C LYS A 164 -11.47 -9.42 10.08
N ALA A 165 -12.45 -10.00 9.40
CA ALA A 165 -13.38 -10.95 10.01
C ALA A 165 -12.65 -12.19 10.58
N ALA A 166 -11.64 -12.69 9.87
CA ALA A 166 -10.79 -13.77 10.36
C ALA A 166 -10.00 -13.37 11.63
N CYS A 167 -9.43 -12.16 11.66
CA CYS A 167 -8.74 -11.65 12.84
C CYS A 167 -9.67 -11.48 14.05
N ASP A 168 -10.90 -11.02 13.85
CA ASP A 168 -11.88 -10.88 14.93
C ASP A 168 -12.17 -12.25 15.55
N SER A 169 -12.40 -13.28 14.74
CA SER A 169 -12.63 -14.66 15.20
C SER A 169 -11.41 -15.32 15.86
N LEU A 170 -10.19 -14.87 15.56
CA LEU A 170 -8.94 -15.40 16.14
C LEU A 170 -8.48 -14.62 17.39
N ALA A 171 -9.14 -13.50 17.69
CA ALA A 171 -8.85 -12.67 18.85
C ALA A 171 -9.71 -13.03 20.09
N ASP A 172 -10.75 -13.84 19.89
CA ASP A 172 -11.60 -14.45 20.91
C ASP A 172 -10.99 -15.77 21.43
#